data_AF-A0A5K3F5W1-F1
#
_entry.id   AF-A0A5K3F5W1-F1
#
_cell.length_a   1.000
_cell.length_b   1.000
_cell.length_c   1.000
_cell.angle_alpha   90.00
_cell.angle_beta   90.00
_cell.angle_gamma   90.00
#
_symmetry.space_group_name_H-M   'P 1'
#
loop_
_entity.id
_entity.type
_entity.pdbx_description
1 polymer ?
#
loop_
_entity_poly.entity_id
_entity_poly.type
_entity_poly.pdbx_seq_one_letter_code
_entity_poly.pdbx_strand_id
1 'polypeptide(L)'
;KVEVRDLKSDEEWHGCFSSDYIEELTRKTGNYKSYGIFVTMLYAVSFNKSKSLILDLVDYEDLENFRKSNMINEKPLVLQPDRQRRP
;
A
#
# COMPACT_ATOMS: atom_id res chain seq x y z
N LYS A 1 1.00 14.95 -7.76
CA LYS A 1 0.36 14.46 -9.00
C LYS A 1 0.88 13.06 -9.27
N VAL A 2 0.01 12.12 -9.62
CA VAL A 2 0.35 10.74 -9.98
C VAL A 2 -0.26 10.47 -11.35
N GLU A 3 0.50 9.86 -12.24
CA GLU A 3 0.07 9.52 -13.59
C GLU A 3 0.52 8.10 -13.89
N VAL A 4 -0.38 7.30 -14.47
CA VAL A 4 -0.11 5.95 -14.91
C VAL A 4 -0.60 5.84 -16.35
N ARG A 5 0.21 5.22 -17.21
CA ARG A 5 -0.16 4.93 -18.60
C ARG A 5 0.04 3.45 -18.87
N ASP A 6 -0.96 2.81 -19.47
CA ASP A 6 -0.78 1.50 -20.07
C ASP A 6 -0.21 1.68 -21.48
N LEU A 7 0.97 1.12 -21.71
CA LEU A 7 1.68 1.21 -22.98
C LEU A 7 1.03 0.38 -24.10
N LYS A 8 0.09 -0.52 -23.77
CA LYS A 8 -0.59 -1.37 -24.76
C LYS A 8 -1.91 -0.78 -25.24
N SER A 9 -2.76 -0.35 -24.32
CA SER A 9 -4.06 0.24 -24.64
C SER A 9 -3.99 1.75 -24.88
N ASP A 10 -2.87 2.40 -24.50
CA ASP A 10 -2.70 3.86 -24.44
C ASP A 10 -3.68 4.55 -23.45
N GLU A 11 -4.23 3.77 -22.52
CA GLU A 11 -5.08 4.30 -21.46
C GLU A 11 -4.23 5.02 -20.40
N GLU A 12 -4.79 6.11 -19.86
CA GLU A 12 -4.14 6.92 -18.85
C GLU A 12 -5.04 7.13 -17.63
N TRP A 13 -4.42 7.04 -16.45
CA TRP A 13 -5.04 7.34 -15.18
C TRP A 13 -4.29 8.46 -14.49
N HIS A 14 -5.02 9.53 -14.16
CA HIS A 14 -4.47 10.75 -13.55
C HIS A 14 -5.03 10.95 -12.15
N GLY A 15 -4.15 11.23 -11.18
CA GLY A 15 -4.50 11.44 -9.78
C GLY A 15 -3.89 12.72 -9.21
N CYS A 16 -4.76 13.58 -8.64
CA CYS A 16 -4.36 14.76 -7.89
C CYS A 16 -4.87 14.63 -6.45
N PHE A 17 -3.94 14.64 -5.50
CA PHE A 17 -4.23 14.42 -4.09
C PHE A 17 -3.60 15.55 -3.26
N SER A 18 -4.38 16.14 -2.36
CA SER A 18 -3.87 17.10 -1.37
C SER A 18 -3.14 16.39 -0.23
N SER A 19 -2.36 17.15 0.54
CA SER A 19 -1.73 16.66 1.77
C SER A 19 -2.75 16.07 2.72
N ASP A 20 -3.82 16.82 2.98
CA ASP A 20 -4.84 16.48 3.97
C ASP A 20 -5.59 15.20 3.59
N TYR A 21 -5.83 15.00 2.28
CA TYR A 21 -6.47 13.79 1.77
C TYR A 21 -5.60 12.55 2.01
N ILE A 22 -4.30 12.62 1.71
CA ILE A 22 -3.37 11.49 1.90
C ILE A 22 -3.20 11.16 3.37
N GLU A 23 -3.11 12.17 4.23
CA GLU A 23 -3.00 11.97 5.68
C GLU A 23 -4.28 11.33 6.26
N GLU A 24 -5.45 11.78 5.84
CA GLU A 24 -6.72 11.12 6.17
C GLU A 24 -6.77 9.68 5.65
N LEU A 25 -6.33 9.43 4.40
CA LEU A 25 -6.31 8.10 3.81
C LEU A 25 -5.48 7.14 4.66
N THR A 26 -4.27 7.52 5.04
CA THR A 26 -3.38 6.68 5.87
C THR A 26 -3.88 6.52 7.30
N ARG A 27 -4.67 7.48 7.81
CA ARG A 27 -5.36 7.34 9.09
C ARG A 27 -6.48 6.30 9.02
N LYS A 28 -7.27 6.31 7.94
CA LYS A 28 -8.36 5.34 7.72
C LYS A 28 -7.88 3.90 7.60
N THR A 29 -6.64 3.68 7.15
CA THR A 29 -6.03 2.34 7.11
C THR A 29 -5.44 1.89 8.46
N GLY A 30 -5.46 2.74 9.49
CA GLY A 30 -4.90 2.43 10.81
C GLY A 30 -3.37 2.55 10.89
N ASN A 31 -2.69 3.01 9.83
CA ASN A 31 -1.24 3.18 9.78
C ASN A 31 -0.90 4.58 9.27
N TYR A 32 -1.13 5.59 10.11
CA TYR A 32 -0.91 6.99 9.76
C TYR A 32 0.52 7.23 9.22
N LYS A 33 0.59 8.03 8.15
CA LYS A 33 1.83 8.59 7.60
C LYS A 33 1.57 10.06 7.29
N SER A 34 2.45 10.94 7.75
CA SER A 34 2.42 12.33 7.29
C SER A 34 2.66 12.37 5.78
N TYR A 35 2.16 13.41 5.12
CA TYR A 35 2.25 13.54 3.68
C TYR A 35 3.69 13.40 3.17
N GLY A 36 4.67 14.06 3.81
CA GLY A 36 6.08 14.00 3.42
C GLY A 36 6.69 12.59 3.54
N ILE A 37 6.31 11.83 4.57
CA ILE A 37 6.76 10.43 4.72
C ILE A 37 6.13 9.57 3.62
N PHE A 38 4.83 9.75 3.35
CA PHE A 38 4.15 9.01 2.30
C PHE A 38 4.77 9.26 0.91
N VAL A 39 5.08 10.51 0.58
CA VAL A 39 5.79 10.86 -0.67
C VAL A 39 7.18 10.21 -0.73
N THR A 40 7.90 10.19 0.40
CA THR A 40 9.21 9.52 0.48
C THR A 40 9.10 8.01 0.27
N MET A 41 8.05 7.38 0.80
CA MET A 41 7.76 5.95 0.56
C MET A 41 7.49 5.68 -0.91
N LEU A 42 6.66 6.51 -1.56
CA LEU A 42 6.39 6.39 -3.00
C LEU A 42 7.66 6.54 -3.83
N TYR A 43 8.52 7.52 -3.50
CA TYR A 43 9.81 7.67 -4.14
C TYR A 43 10.66 6.40 -3.95
N ALA A 44 10.79 5.90 -2.72
CA ALA A 44 11.60 4.74 -2.42
C ALA A 44 11.15 3.48 -3.19
N VAL A 45 9.83 3.25 -3.34
CA VAL A 45 9.32 2.09 -4.09
C VAL A 45 9.50 2.26 -5.60
N SER A 46 9.30 3.47 -6.16
CA SER A 46 9.52 3.72 -7.59
C SER A 46 10.97 3.49 -8.02
N PHE A 47 11.94 3.74 -7.14
CA PHE A 47 13.36 3.49 -7.41
C PHE A 47 13.85 2.12 -6.92
N ASN A 48 12.96 1.20 -6.51
CA ASN A 48 13.30 -0.11 -5.94
C ASN A 48 14.30 -0.02 -4.76
N LYS A 49 14.23 1.07 -3.98
CA LYS A 49 15.15 1.35 -2.85
C LYS A 49 14.70 0.78 -1.52
N SER A 50 13.56 0.09 -1.47
CA SER A 50 13.03 -0.51 -0.24
C SER A 50 12.54 -1.92 -0.49
N LYS A 51 12.97 -2.87 0.35
CA LYS A 51 12.49 -4.26 0.34
C LYS A 51 11.15 -4.44 1.07
N SER A 52 10.69 -3.41 1.77
CA SER A 52 9.49 -3.45 2.60
C SER A 52 8.30 -2.72 1.98
N LEU A 53 8.47 -2.18 0.78
CA LEU A 53 7.43 -1.45 0.04
C LEU A 53 7.20 -2.12 -1.30
N ILE A 54 5.92 -2.28 -1.65
CA ILE A 54 5.47 -2.80 -2.94
C ILE A 54 4.46 -1.77 -3.47
N LEU A 55 4.52 -1.49 -4.77
CA LEU A 55 3.55 -0.67 -5.47
C LEU A 55 2.81 -1.57 -6.44
N ASP A 56 1.49 -1.56 -6.38
CA ASP A 56 0.63 -2.41 -7.18
C ASP A 56 -0.51 -1.60 -7.80
N LEU A 57 -0.98 -2.03 -8.97
CA LEU A 57 -2.11 -1.45 -9.68
C LEU A 57 -3.22 -2.50 -9.70
N VAL A 58 -4.37 -2.14 -9.12
CA VAL A 58 -5.44 -3.08 -8.84
C VAL A 58 -6.74 -2.55 -9.43
N ASP A 59 -7.46 -3.41 -10.12
CA ASP A 59 -8.78 -3.09 -10.65
C ASP A 59 -9.83 -3.06 -9.55
N TYR A 60 -10.97 -2.41 -9.84
CA TYR A 60 -12.04 -2.26 -8.85
C TYR A 60 -12.60 -3.61 -8.39
N GLU A 61 -12.73 -4.58 -9.30
CA GLU A 61 -13.21 -5.93 -8.96
C GLU A 61 -12.27 -6.64 -7.98
N ASP A 62 -10.97 -6.57 -8.23
CA ASP A 62 -9.95 -7.13 -7.35
C ASP A 62 -9.97 -6.45 -5.98
N LEU A 63 -10.13 -5.11 -5.94
CA LEU A 63 -10.25 -4.36 -4.69
C LEU A 63 -11.44 -4.83 -3.85
N GLU A 64 -12.60 -5.02 -4.47
CA GLU A 64 -13.79 -5.53 -3.78
C GLU A 64 -13.61 -6.97 -3.31
N ASN A 65 -12.88 -7.79 -4.07
CA ASN A 65 -12.52 -9.15 -3.66
C ASN A 65 -11.59 -9.16 -2.45
N PHE A 66 -10.59 -8.27 -2.37
CA PHE A 66 -9.71 -8.14 -1.21
C PHE A 66 -10.45 -7.70 0.06
N ARG A 67 -11.50 -6.88 -0.06
CA ARG A 67 -12.34 -6.47 1.07
C ARG A 67 -13.16 -7.63 1.62
N LYS A 68 -13.67 -8.50 0.74
CA LYS A 68 -14.43 -9.69 1.12
C LYS A 68 -13.57 -10.77 1.75
N SER A 69 -12.29 -10.87 1.36
CA SER A 69 -11.37 -11.91 1.85
C SER A 69 -10.65 -11.59 3.16
N ASN A 70 -10.90 -10.41 3.78
CA ASN A 70 -10.20 -9.91 4.98
C ASN A 70 -8.66 -9.82 4.87
N MET A 71 -8.06 -10.04 3.69
CA MET A 71 -6.60 -9.97 3.49
C MET A 71 -5.98 -8.61 3.84
N ILE A 72 -6.76 -7.54 3.84
CA ILE A 72 -6.31 -6.19 4.19
C ILE A 72 -6.21 -5.99 5.72
N ASN A 73 -6.88 -6.82 6.52
CA ASN A 73 -7.01 -6.64 7.97
C ASN A 73 -6.18 -7.64 8.81
N GLU A 74 -5.39 -8.51 8.17
CA GLU A 74 -4.51 -9.43 8.88
C GLU A 74 -3.35 -8.64 9.51
N LYS A 75 -3.37 -8.56 10.85
CA LYS A 75 -2.22 -8.15 11.67
C LYS A 75 -0.96 -8.90 11.19
N PRO A 76 0.24 -8.29 11.27
CA PRO A 76 1.46 -8.98 10.90
C PRO A 76 1.50 -10.31 11.64
N LEU A 77 1.76 -11.41 10.90
CA LEU A 77 1.98 -12.72 11.47
C LEU A 77 3.04 -12.59 12.56
N VAL A 78 2.61 -12.56 13.82
CA VAL A 78 3.51 -12.70 14.94
C VAL A 78 4.07 -14.10 14.78
N LEU A 79 5.32 -14.19 14.34
CA LEU A 79 6.13 -15.39 14.51
C LEU A 79 6.04 -15.72 15.99
N GLN A 80 5.17 -16.68 16.34
CA GLN A 80 5.14 -17.21 17.69
C GLN A 80 6.55 -17.75 17.91
N PRO A 81 7.29 -17.25 18.92
CA PRO A 81 8.60 -17.81 19.20
C PRO A 81 8.38 -19.29 19.46
N ASP A 82 9.12 -20.12 18.72
CA ASP A 82 9.18 -21.57 18.91
C ASP A 82 9.11 -21.84 20.41
N ARG A 83 8.01 -22.46 20.85
CA ARG A 83 7.93 -22.98 22.21
C ARG A 83 8.99 -24.05 22.29
N GLN A 84 10.19 -23.63 22.68
CA GLN A 84 11.32 -24.48 22.97
C GLN A 84 10.80 -25.60 23.84
N ARG A 85 10.80 -26.80 23.27
CA ARG A 85 10.71 -28.05 23.99
C ARG A 85 11.71 -27.97 25.14
N ARG A 86 11.21 -28.09 26.36
CA ARG A 86 12.01 -28.38 27.54
C ARG A 86 11.12 -29.06 28.58
N PRO A 87 11.73 -29.95 29.36
CA PRO A 87 12.28 -31.25 28.98
C PRO A 87 11.21 -32.36 29.08
#